data_AF-A0A5D2X042-F1
#
_entry.id   AF-A0A5D2X042-F1
#
_cell.length_a   1.000
_cell.length_b   1.000
_cell.length_c   1.000
_cell.angle_alpha   90.00
_cell.angle_beta   90.00
_cell.angle_gamma   90.00
#
_symmetry.space_group_name_H-M   'P 1'
#
loop_
_entity.id
_entity.type
_entity.pdbx_description
1 polymer ?
#
loop_
_entity_poly.entity_id
_entity_poly.type
_entity_poly.pdbx_seq_one_letter_code
_entity_poly.pdbx_strand_id
1 'polypeptide(L)'
;MQITMKKKRIITSSQIDVSSSRKAVVIHVPYRLSKAFRRVHVKLVRELEKKFSGKDVILISTRRILRPPKKGSAVQRPRTVHEAMLEDIILPGEIVYLHPKERNNTEYKLETFSAVYRKLAEKDVVFEFPGTVA
;
A
#
# COMPACT_ATOMS: atom_id res chain seq x y z
N MET A 1 -17.65 -11.92 -6.52
CA MET A 1 -16.75 -13.05 -6.17
C MET A 1 -16.07 -12.72 -4.84
N GLN A 2 -16.56 -13.31 -3.75
CA GLN A 2 -16.19 -12.96 -2.37
C GLN A 2 -14.99 -13.81 -1.94
N ILE A 3 -13.81 -13.21 -1.76
CA ILE A 3 -12.63 -13.91 -1.24
C ILE A 3 -12.86 -14.15 0.26
N THR A 4 -13.37 -15.34 0.58
CA THR A 4 -13.66 -15.75 1.96
C THR A 4 -12.40 -16.35 2.59
N MET A 5 -11.60 -15.50 3.24
CA MET A 5 -10.65 -15.96 4.25
C MET A 5 -11.41 -16.21 5.55
N LYS A 6 -11.66 -17.49 5.87
CA LYS A 6 -12.55 -18.04 6.94
C LYS A 6 -12.48 -17.44 8.37
N LYS A 7 -11.69 -16.39 8.66
CA LYS A 7 -11.75 -15.70 9.97
C LYS A 7 -11.23 -14.25 9.99
N LYS A 8 -11.04 -13.57 8.86
CA LYS A 8 -10.69 -12.14 8.82
C LYS A 8 -11.42 -11.47 7.66
N ARG A 9 -12.42 -10.64 7.99
CA ARG A 9 -13.27 -9.91 7.03
C ARG A 9 -12.36 -8.99 6.21
N ILE A 10 -12.13 -9.31 4.93
CA ILE A 10 -11.66 -8.32 3.96
C ILE A 10 -12.83 -7.34 3.78
N ILE A 11 -12.58 -6.05 3.98
CA ILE A 11 -13.67 -5.07 4.06
C ILE A 11 -14.02 -4.55 2.67
N THR A 12 -13.03 -4.15 1.88
CA THR A 12 -13.24 -3.64 0.51
C THR A 12 -12.00 -3.84 -0.37
N SER A 13 -12.20 -3.84 -1.69
CA SER A 13 -11.12 -3.81 -2.68
C SER A 13 -11.43 -2.77 -3.77
N SER A 14 -10.43 -2.03 -4.21
CA SER A 14 -10.53 -1.06 -5.30
C SER A 14 -9.54 -1.42 -6.42
N GLN A 15 -9.97 -1.34 -7.67
CA GLN A 15 -9.09 -1.51 -8.83
C GLN A 15 -8.56 -0.15 -9.27
N ILE A 16 -7.27 -0.08 -9.58
CA ILE A 16 -6.58 1.11 -10.04
C ILE A 16 -5.87 0.76 -11.34
N ASP A 17 -6.09 1.54 -12.37
CA ASP A 17 -5.35 1.41 -13.62
C ASP A 17 -3.97 2.09 -13.45
N VAL A 18 -2.89 1.36 -13.71
CA VAL A 18 -1.50 1.84 -13.54
C VAL A 18 -0.98 2.35 -14.88
N SER A 19 -1.05 1.50 -15.91
CA SER A 19 -0.66 1.80 -17.29
C SER A 19 -1.66 1.15 -18.27
N SER A 20 -1.56 1.44 -19.57
CA SER A 20 -2.53 1.00 -20.58
C SER A 20 -2.85 -0.51 -20.60
N SER A 21 -1.96 -1.36 -20.10
CA SER A 21 -2.15 -2.81 -20.01
C SER A 21 -2.12 -3.39 -18.59
N ARG A 22 -1.78 -2.60 -17.57
CA ARG A 22 -1.61 -3.09 -16.18
C ARG A 22 -2.63 -2.48 -15.23
N LYS A 23 -3.24 -3.36 -14.44
CA LYS A 23 -4.20 -3.00 -13.38
C LYS A 23 -3.71 -3.50 -12.04
N ALA A 24 -3.82 -2.65 -11.03
CA ALA A 24 -3.54 -2.97 -9.64
C ALA A 24 -4.82 -3.20 -8.86
N VAL A 25 -4.81 -4.18 -7.96
CA VAL A 25 -5.89 -4.42 -7.00
C VAL A 25 -5.43 -3.95 -5.63
N VAL A 26 -6.08 -2.93 -5.11
CA VAL A 26 -5.85 -2.43 -3.75
C VAL A 26 -6.86 -3.07 -2.81
N ILE A 27 -6.36 -3.67 -1.73
CA ILE A 27 -7.17 -4.30 -0.70
C ILE A 27 -7.10 -3.47 0.56
N HIS A 28 -8.27 -3.01 0.99
CA HIS A 28 -8.43 -2.16 2.17
C HIS A 28 -8.57 -3.02 3.41
N VAL A 29 -7.61 -2.87 4.31
CA VAL A 29 -7.53 -3.59 5.58
C VAL A 29 -7.79 -2.60 6.71
N PRO A 30 -8.62 -2.92 7.71
CA PRO A 30 -8.75 -2.09 8.90
C PRO A 30 -7.41 -1.91 9.60
N TYR A 31 -7.06 -0.68 9.98
CA TYR A 31 -5.82 -0.39 10.73
C TYR A 31 -5.66 -1.27 11.98
N ARG A 32 -6.76 -1.65 12.66
CA ARG A 32 -6.73 -2.58 13.80
C ARG A 32 -6.11 -3.94 13.48
N LEU A 33 -6.16 -4.37 12.22
CA LEU A 33 -5.65 -5.65 11.75
C LEU A 33 -4.29 -5.53 11.04
N SER A 34 -3.77 -4.32 10.82
CA SER A 34 -2.53 -4.07 10.05
C SER A 34 -1.36 -4.93 10.54
N LYS A 35 -1.11 -4.97 11.85
CA LYS A 35 -0.05 -5.79 12.46
C LYS A 35 -0.19 -7.28 12.15
N ALA A 36 -1.42 -7.79 12.15
CA ALA A 36 -1.69 -9.19 11.85
C ALA A 36 -1.50 -9.50 10.37
N PHE A 37 -1.86 -8.56 9.49
CA PHE A 37 -1.66 -8.68 8.04
C PHE A 37 -0.18 -8.55 7.65
N ARG A 38 0.60 -7.71 8.34
CA ARG A 38 2.05 -7.57 8.12
C ARG A 38 2.79 -8.92 8.24
N ARG A 39 2.40 -9.76 9.21
CA ARG A 39 3.00 -11.11 9.40
C ARG A 39 2.68 -12.10 8.28
N VAL A 40 1.52 -11.96 7.64
CA VAL A 40 1.06 -12.89 6.58
C VAL A 40 1.14 -12.27 5.18
N HIS A 41 1.66 -11.04 5.07
CA HIS A 41 1.61 -10.22 3.87
C HIS A 41 2.18 -10.94 2.65
N VAL A 42 3.41 -11.47 2.77
CA VAL A 42 4.11 -12.13 1.65
C VAL A 42 3.32 -13.33 1.11
N LYS A 43 2.73 -14.16 1.99
CA LYS A 43 1.93 -15.31 1.57
C LYS A 43 0.62 -14.87 0.93
N LEU A 44 -0.04 -13.90 1.54
CA LEU A 44 -1.33 -13.38 1.08
C LEU A 44 -1.20 -12.71 -0.30
N VAL A 45 -0.21 -11.84 -0.49
CA VAL A 45 0.02 -11.18 -1.79
C VAL A 45 0.31 -12.21 -2.87
N ARG A 46 1.18 -13.19 -2.61
CA ARG A 46 1.48 -14.27 -3.57
C ARG A 46 0.24 -15.10 -3.95
N GLU A 47 -0.62 -15.43 -2.99
CA GLU A 47 -1.86 -16.16 -3.27
C GLU A 47 -2.85 -15.33 -4.09
N LEU A 48 -2.94 -14.03 -3.81
CA LEU A 48 -3.85 -13.14 -4.49
C LEU A 48 -3.37 -12.80 -5.90
N GLU A 49 -2.08 -12.55 -6.10
CA GLU A 49 -1.49 -12.34 -7.42
C GLU A 49 -1.71 -13.54 -8.34
N LYS A 50 -1.57 -14.76 -7.80
CA LYS A 50 -1.93 -15.99 -8.52
C LYS A 50 -3.42 -16.04 -8.90
N LYS A 51 -4.31 -15.64 -8.00
CA LYS A 51 -5.77 -15.64 -8.24
C LYS A 51 -6.23 -14.54 -9.18
N PHE A 52 -5.54 -13.40 -9.20
CA PHE A 52 -5.87 -12.25 -10.04
C PHE A 52 -5.07 -12.21 -11.34
N SER A 53 -4.62 -13.38 -11.82
CA SER A 53 -3.94 -13.55 -13.11
C SER A 53 -2.71 -12.64 -13.29
N GLY A 54 -1.91 -12.46 -12.23
CA GLY A 54 -0.69 -11.65 -12.28
C GLY A 54 -0.91 -10.14 -12.21
N LYS A 55 -2.12 -9.67 -11.85
CA LYS A 55 -2.32 -8.27 -11.46
C LYS A 55 -1.57 -7.98 -10.16
N ASP A 56 -0.98 -6.79 -10.07
CA ASP A 56 -0.32 -6.34 -8.85
C ASP A 56 -1.33 -6.18 -7.72
N VAL A 57 -1.06 -6.78 -6.56
CA VAL A 57 -1.93 -6.67 -5.38
C VAL A 57 -1.22 -5.86 -4.31
N ILE A 58 -1.87 -4.80 -3.83
CA ILE A 58 -1.36 -3.94 -2.76
C ILE A 58 -2.34 -3.95 -1.58
N LEU A 59 -1.81 -4.06 -0.37
CA LEU A 59 -2.59 -4.02 0.87
C LEU A 59 -2.43 -2.65 1.53
N ILE A 60 -3.54 -1.98 1.82
CA ILE A 60 -3.51 -0.66 2.44
C ILE A 60 -4.34 -0.67 3.71
N SER A 61 -3.80 -0.10 4.78
CA SER A 61 -4.57 0.10 6.00
C SER A 61 -5.48 1.31 5.83
N THR A 62 -6.80 1.13 5.99
CA THR A 62 -7.75 2.25 5.99
C THR A 62 -7.51 3.12 7.23
N ARG A 63 -7.01 4.33 7.02
CA ARG A 63 -6.77 5.33 8.06
C ARG A 63 -7.64 6.55 7.76
N ARG A 64 -8.32 7.11 8.78
CA ARG A 64 -9.16 8.30 8.59
C ARG A 64 -8.29 9.54 8.61
N ILE A 65 -8.31 10.32 7.53
CA ILE A 65 -7.71 11.66 7.51
C ILE A 65 -8.61 12.58 8.33
N LEU A 66 -8.16 12.96 9.52
CA LEU A 66 -8.85 13.95 10.35
C LEU A 66 -8.61 15.34 9.76
N ARG A 67 -9.65 16.19 9.71
CA ARG A 67 -9.51 17.60 9.31
C ARG A 67 -8.54 18.34 10.26
N PRO A 68 -7.87 19.41 9.80
CA PRO A 68 -7.03 20.22 10.68
C PRO A 68 -7.85 20.67 11.91
N PRO A 69 -7.28 20.58 13.12
CA PRO A 69 -7.92 21.11 14.32
C PRO A 69 -8.21 22.60 14.12
N LYS A 70 -9.42 23.05 14.47
CA LYS A 70 -9.75 24.48 14.46
C LYS A 70 -8.90 25.18 15.54
N LYS A 71 -8.54 26.44 15.32
CA LYS A 71 -7.78 27.26 16.27
C LYS A 71 -8.47 27.20 17.64
N GLY A 72 -7.78 26.65 18.65
CA GLY A 72 -8.31 26.45 20.00
C GLY A 72 -8.68 25.01 20.41
N SER A 73 -8.64 24.02 19.50
CA SER A 73 -8.88 22.61 19.90
C SER A 73 -7.58 21.90 20.30
N ALA A 74 -7.57 21.27 21.49
CA ALA A 74 -6.46 20.46 22.03
C ALA A 74 -6.23 19.10 21.32
N VAL A 75 -6.90 18.87 20.19
CA VAL A 75 -6.79 17.61 19.43
C VAL A 75 -5.52 17.63 18.60
N GLN A 76 -4.46 17.05 19.16
CA GLN A 76 -3.22 16.81 18.43
C GLN A 76 -3.49 15.80 17.32
N ARG A 77 -3.20 16.17 16.07
CA ARG A 77 -3.32 15.23 14.95
C ARG A 77 -2.31 14.10 15.15
N PRO A 78 -2.70 12.83 14.93
CA PRO A 78 -1.70 11.78 14.78
C PRO A 78 -0.78 12.13 13.62
N ARG A 79 0.51 11.78 13.75
CA ARG A 79 1.55 12.04 12.73
C ARG A 79 1.04 11.61 11.34
N THR A 80 1.20 12.53 10.39
CA THR A 80 0.94 12.48 8.93
C THR A 80 0.54 11.11 8.38
N VAL A 81 -0.77 10.91 8.16
CA VAL A 81 -1.37 9.69 7.55
C VAL A 81 -0.66 9.24 6.26
N HIS A 82 -0.08 10.20 5.52
CA HIS A 82 0.68 9.98 4.30
C HIS A 82 1.92 9.10 4.45
N GLU A 83 2.78 9.35 5.45
CA GLU A 83 3.99 8.54 5.69
C GLU A 83 3.62 7.09 5.95
N ALA A 84 2.59 6.90 6.75
CA ALA A 84 2.16 5.57 7.12
C ALA A 84 1.41 4.84 5.99
N MET A 85 0.86 5.58 5.01
CA MET A 85 0.35 4.99 3.75
C MET A 85 1.50 4.53 2.84
N LEU A 86 2.59 5.29 2.76
CA LEU A 86 3.79 4.88 2.01
C LEU A 86 4.35 3.57 2.57
N GLU A 87 4.33 3.44 3.89
CA GLU A 87 4.76 2.25 4.64
C GLU A 87 3.94 1.01 4.30
N ASP A 88 2.62 1.18 4.19
CA ASP A 88 1.70 0.10 3.85
C ASP A 88 1.88 -0.34 2.39
N ILE A 89 2.17 0.60 1.48
CA ILE A 89 2.35 0.33 0.03
C ILE A 89 3.64 -0.45 -0.25
N ILE A 90 4.74 -0.12 0.44
CA ILE A 90 6.08 -0.68 0.18
C ILE A 90 6.31 -2.04 0.89
N LEU A 91 5.40 -2.44 1.78
CA LEU A 91 5.53 -3.67 2.56
C LEU A 91 5.71 -4.89 1.63
N PRO A 92 6.69 -5.80 1.86
CA PRO A 92 7.51 -6.02 3.07
C PRO A 92 8.70 -5.07 3.31
N GLY A 93 9.02 -4.16 2.40
CA GLY A 93 10.16 -3.25 2.53
C GLY A 93 9.94 -2.11 3.55
N GLU A 94 11.02 -1.59 4.12
CA GLU A 94 11.00 -0.38 4.94
C GLU A 94 11.19 0.86 4.05
N ILE A 95 10.39 1.92 4.27
CA ILE A 95 10.31 3.12 3.42
C ILE A 95 11.68 3.75 3.13
N VAL A 96 12.61 3.69 4.09
CA VAL A 96 13.74 4.63 4.08
C VAL A 96 14.88 4.17 3.18
N TYR A 97 15.00 2.86 2.91
CA TYR A 97 15.99 2.37 1.96
C TYR A 97 15.43 1.12 1.29
N LEU A 98 15.00 1.28 0.05
CA LEU A 98 14.83 0.19 -0.88
C LEU A 98 16.13 -0.63 -0.91
N HIS A 99 16.20 -1.66 -0.06
CA HIS A 99 17.43 -2.39 0.20
C HIS A 99 17.88 -3.05 -1.11
N PRO A 100 19.17 -2.96 -1.48
CA PRO A 100 19.66 -3.54 -2.73
C PRO A 100 19.32 -5.03 -2.89
N LYS A 101 19.18 -5.75 -1.77
CA LYS A 101 18.81 -7.18 -1.72
C LYS A 101 17.37 -7.47 -2.15
N GLU A 102 16.45 -6.51 -2.00
CA GLU A 102 15.03 -6.68 -2.35
C GLU A 102 14.70 -6.12 -3.74
N ARG A 103 15.67 -5.47 -4.41
CA ARG A 103 15.50 -4.79 -5.70
C ARG A 103 14.79 -5.64 -6.74
N ASN A 104 15.30 -6.85 -6.97
CA ASN A 104 14.76 -7.75 -7.98
C ASN A 104 13.28 -8.12 -7.76
N ASN A 105 12.79 -8.03 -6.52
CA ASN A 105 11.43 -8.42 -6.14
C ASN A 105 10.45 -7.24 -6.08
N THR A 106 10.93 -5.99 -6.04
CA THR A 106 10.08 -4.80 -5.86
C THR A 106 10.19 -3.79 -7.01
N GLU A 107 11.22 -3.89 -7.86
CA GLU A 107 11.45 -2.97 -8.99
C GLU A 107 10.29 -2.95 -9.99
N TYR A 108 9.70 -4.12 -10.31
CA TYR A 108 8.56 -4.19 -11.23
C TYR A 108 7.27 -3.55 -10.70
N LYS A 109 7.20 -3.25 -9.38
CA LYS A 109 6.03 -2.67 -8.71
C LYS A 109 6.14 -1.17 -8.44
N LEU A 110 7.30 -0.55 -8.67
CA LEU A 110 7.51 0.87 -8.34
C LEU A 110 6.48 1.79 -9.00
N GLU A 111 6.20 1.55 -10.28
CA GLU A 111 5.19 2.31 -11.03
C GLU A 111 3.78 2.12 -10.45
N THR A 112 3.47 0.90 -10.03
CA THR A 112 2.21 0.55 -9.35
C THR A 112 2.10 1.26 -8.00
N PHE A 113 3.18 1.32 -7.21
CA PHE A 113 3.21 2.06 -5.95
C PHE A 113 2.94 3.55 -6.16
N SER A 114 3.60 4.18 -7.13
CA SER A 114 3.37 5.59 -7.48
C SER A 114 1.93 5.84 -7.93
N ALA A 115 1.38 4.98 -8.80
CA ALA A 115 0.01 5.12 -9.30
C ALA A 115 -1.04 4.98 -8.18
N VAL A 116 -0.85 4.01 -7.27
CA VAL A 116 -1.75 3.81 -6.12
C VAL A 116 -1.66 4.97 -5.14
N TYR A 117 -0.46 5.45 -4.83
CA TYR A 117 -0.30 6.59 -3.93
C TYR A 117 -0.93 7.85 -4.52
N ARG A 118 -0.69 8.13 -5.81
CA ARG A 118 -1.32 9.26 -6.53
C ARG A 118 -2.84 9.17 -6.48
N LYS A 119 -3.41 7.99 -6.69
CA LYS A 119 -4.87 7.80 -6.68
C LYS A 119 -5.51 8.01 -5.30
N LEU A 120 -4.81 7.66 -4.23
CA LEU A 120 -5.36 7.70 -2.87
C LEU A 120 -5.05 9.00 -2.11
N ALA A 121 -3.88 9.58 -2.36
CA ALA A 121 -3.38 10.76 -1.68
C ALA A 121 -3.41 12.03 -2.53
N GLU A 122 -3.75 11.91 -3.83
CA GLU A 122 -3.73 13.01 -4.82
C GLU A 122 -2.39 13.75 -4.85
N LYS A 123 -1.30 13.00 -4.63
CA LYS A 123 0.07 13.49 -4.60
C LYS A 123 0.97 12.60 -5.45
N ASP A 124 1.83 13.22 -6.24
CA ASP A 124 2.86 12.51 -7.00
C ASP A 124 4.05 12.15 -6.09
N VAL A 125 4.46 10.89 -6.14
CA VAL A 125 5.63 10.35 -5.46
C VAL A 125 6.36 9.44 -6.42
N VAL A 126 7.68 9.57 -6.46
CA VAL A 126 8.58 8.72 -7.24
C VAL A 126 9.35 7.82 -6.26
N PHE A 127 9.36 6.52 -6.53
CA PHE A 127 10.11 5.54 -5.72
C PHE A 127 11.36 5.12 -6.48
N GLU A 128 12.54 5.28 -5.86
CA GLU A 128 13.83 4.98 -6.48
C GLU A 128 14.77 4.27 -5.51
N PHE A 129 15.64 3.39 -6.02
CA PHE A 129 16.69 2.74 -5.23
C PHE A 129 17.90 3.69 -5.09
N PRO A 130 18.55 3.73 -3.90
CA PRO A 130 19.78 4.50 -3.74
C PRO A 130 20.88 3.93 -4.67
N GLY A 131 21.55 4.82 -5.41
CA GLY A 131 22.59 4.45 -6.39
C GLY A 131 22.09 4.29 -7.84
N THR A 132 20.85 4.67 -8.14
CA THR A 132 20.34 4.73 -9.52
C THR A 132 20.59 6.09 -10.20
N VAL A 133 21.03 7.09 -9.43
CA VAL A 133 21.44 8.40 -9.94
C VAL A 133 22.95 8.35 -10.16
N ALA A 134 23.37 8.39 -11.43
CA ALA A 134 24.73 8.70 -11.82
C ALA A 134 24.97 10.21 -11.73
#